data_AF-A0A673IEU3-F1
#
_entry.id   AF-A0A673IEU3-F1
#
_cell.length_a   1.000
_cell.length_b   1.000
_cell.length_c   1.000
_cell.angle_alpha   90.00
_cell.angle_beta   90.00
_cell.angle_gamma   90.00
#
_symmetry.space_group_name_H-M   'P 1'
#
loop_
_entity.id
_entity.type
_entity.pdbx_description
1 polymer ?
#
loop_
_entity_poly.entity_id
_entity_poly.type
_entity_poly.pdbx_seq_one_letter_code
_entity_poly.pdbx_strand_id
1 'polypeptide(L)'
;MAAASYDQLLKQVEALKMENSNLRQELEDNSNHLTKLETEACNMKEVLKQLQGSIEEDSKDSQEQSDFLERIKEMSLDPSSFSGVRMRSKASLQGSGSAHSTDSSPSPSPSPSPSPMGSFPRRGVAGGGRDSAGFLEELEKERSLLMAELEKEEKEKDWYYAQLQNLTKRIDSLPLTENFSLQTDMTRRQLEYEARQIRAAMEEQLGTCQDMEKRAQVG
;
A
#
# COMPACT_ATOMS: atom_id res chain seq x y z
N MET A 1 51.59 -27.54 21.31
CA MET A 1 50.81 -26.73 20.35
C MET A 1 51.52 -25.40 20.23
N ALA A 2 52.14 -25.10 19.09
CA ALA A 2 52.79 -23.80 18.91
C ALA A 2 51.69 -22.73 18.79
N ALA A 3 51.80 -21.67 19.59
CA ALA A 3 50.87 -20.55 19.52
C ALA A 3 51.04 -19.82 18.18
N ALA A 4 49.93 -19.40 17.57
CA ALA A 4 49.96 -18.60 16.35
C ALA A 4 50.74 -17.31 16.60
N SER A 5 51.57 -16.91 15.63
CA SER A 5 52.28 -15.63 15.73
C SER A 5 51.29 -14.46 15.62
N TYR A 6 51.67 -13.30 16.16
CA TYR A 6 50.86 -12.08 16.09
C TYR A 6 50.44 -11.75 14.65
N ASP A 7 51.36 -11.87 13.69
CA ASP A 7 51.09 -11.59 12.27
C ASP A 7 50.10 -12.59 11.64
N GLN A 8 50.14 -13.86 12.06
CA GLN A 8 49.15 -14.86 11.62
C GLN A 8 47.77 -14.53 12.17
N LEU A 9 47.70 -14.10 13.44
CA LEU A 9 46.44 -13.70 14.06
C LEU A 9 45.86 -12.45 13.40
N LEU A 10 46.71 -11.47 13.05
CA LEU A 10 46.29 -10.24 12.40
C LEU A 10 45.68 -10.52 11.01
N LYS A 11 46.35 -11.34 10.19
CA LYS A 11 45.82 -11.78 8.89
C LYS A 11 44.50 -12.54 9.02
N GLN A 12 44.37 -13.37 10.06
CA GLN A 12 43.14 -14.11 10.32
C GLN A 12 41.99 -13.18 10.72
N VAL A 13 42.25 -12.15 11.52
CA VAL A 13 41.26 -11.14 11.88
C VAL A 13 40.83 -10.34 10.65
N GLU A 14 41.75 -9.97 9.76
CA GLU A 14 41.42 -9.29 8.51
C GLU A 14 40.55 -10.15 7.58
N ALA A 15 40.90 -11.43 7.42
CA ALA A 15 40.11 -12.37 6.64
C ALA A 15 38.70 -12.55 7.23
N LEU A 16 38.60 -12.73 8.55
CA LEU A 16 37.31 -12.84 9.24
C LEU A 16 36.48 -11.56 9.13
N LYS A 17 37.09 -10.37 9.18
CA LYS A 17 36.37 -9.12 8.98
C LYS A 17 35.79 -9.02 7.56
N MET A 18 36.57 -9.42 6.55
CA MET A 18 36.11 -9.43 5.17
C MET A 18 34.97 -10.45 4.97
N GLU A 19 35.13 -11.66 5.48
CA GLU A 19 34.09 -12.70 5.41
C GLU A 19 32.82 -12.26 6.15
N ASN A 20 32.95 -11.66 7.32
CA ASN A 20 31.81 -11.16 8.08
C ASN A 20 31.11 -9.99 7.37
N SER A 21 31.85 -9.14 6.65
CA SER A 21 31.27 -8.12 5.78
C SER A 21 30.50 -8.74 4.62
N ASN A 22 31.07 -9.76 3.98
CA ASN A 22 30.44 -10.45 2.86
C ASN A 22 29.15 -11.18 3.29
N LEU A 23 29.19 -11.88 4.43
CA LEU A 23 28.02 -12.54 5.00
C LEU A 23 26.90 -11.54 5.35
N ARG A 24 27.24 -10.36 5.87
CA ARG A 24 26.23 -9.32 6.13
C ARG A 24 25.57 -8.85 4.83
N GLN A 25 26.35 -8.66 3.78
CA GLN A 25 25.81 -8.28 2.47
C GLN A 25 24.89 -9.36 1.90
N GLU A 26 25.30 -10.63 1.94
CA GLU A 26 24.48 -11.75 1.47
C GLU A 26 23.17 -11.88 2.27
N LEU A 27 23.21 -11.62 3.58
CA LEU A 27 22.03 -11.65 4.44
C LEU A 27 21.06 -10.52 4.10
N GLU A 28 21.58 -9.33 3.82
CA GLU A 28 20.80 -8.17 3.35
C GLU A 28 20.16 -8.47 1.98
N ASP A 29 20.93 -9.01 1.04
CA ASP A 29 20.43 -9.41 -0.28
C ASP A 29 19.33 -10.48 -0.16
N ASN A 30 19.49 -11.45 0.74
CA ASN A 30 18.50 -12.48 1.02
C ASN A 30 17.21 -11.88 1.62
N SER A 31 17.36 -10.97 2.59
CA SER A 31 16.24 -10.24 3.18
C SER A 31 15.46 -9.46 2.11
N ASN A 32 16.16 -8.74 1.23
CA ASN A 32 15.56 -8.01 0.13
C ASN A 32 14.81 -8.93 -0.85
N HIS A 33 15.36 -10.12 -1.12
CA HIS A 33 14.69 -11.11 -1.95
C HIS A 33 13.41 -11.67 -1.29
N LEU A 34 13.47 -11.94 0.02
CA LEU A 34 12.32 -12.41 0.79
C LEU A 34 11.17 -11.40 0.76
N THR A 35 11.45 -10.11 0.98
CA THR A 35 10.45 -9.03 0.91
C THR A 35 9.78 -8.96 -0.47
N LYS A 36 10.51 -9.22 -1.56
CA LYS A 36 9.93 -9.30 -2.91
C LYS A 36 8.96 -10.47 -3.05
N LEU A 37 9.34 -11.64 -2.55
CA LEU A 37 8.48 -12.83 -2.57
C LEU A 37 7.20 -12.62 -1.73
N GLU A 38 7.31 -11.98 -0.57
CA GLU A 38 6.16 -11.62 0.26
C GLU A 38 5.22 -10.65 -0.47
N THR A 39 5.79 -9.66 -1.16
CA THR A 39 5.02 -8.70 -1.97
C THR A 39 4.29 -9.40 -3.12
N GLU A 40 4.97 -10.29 -3.85
CA GLU A 40 4.35 -11.06 -4.95
C GLU A 40 3.23 -11.98 -4.43
N ALA A 41 3.45 -12.63 -3.28
CA ALA A 41 2.44 -13.45 -2.63
C ALA A 41 1.21 -12.62 -2.19
N CYS A 42 1.42 -11.43 -1.63
CA CYS A 42 0.35 -10.49 -1.28
C CYS A 42 -0.44 -10.04 -2.51
N ASN A 43 0.23 -9.69 -3.60
CA ASN A 43 -0.42 -9.32 -4.86
C ASN A 43 -1.26 -10.48 -5.41
N MET A 44 -0.70 -11.70 -5.43
CA MET A 44 -1.45 -12.88 -5.88
C MET A 44 -2.67 -13.15 -4.99
N LYS A 45 -2.56 -12.96 -3.68
CA LYS A 45 -3.70 -13.06 -2.74
C LYS A 45 -4.79 -12.02 -3.05
N GLU A 46 -4.41 -10.79 -3.39
CA GLU A 46 -5.35 -9.74 -3.77
C GLU A 46 -6.09 -10.07 -5.08
N VAL A 47 -5.35 -10.51 -6.11
CA VAL A 47 -5.93 -10.96 -7.38
C VAL A 47 -6.93 -12.09 -7.16
N LEU A 48 -6.58 -13.10 -6.35
CA LEU A 48 -7.48 -14.21 -6.04
C LEU A 48 -8.74 -13.73 -5.31
N LYS A 49 -8.61 -12.78 -4.38
CA LYS A 49 -9.75 -12.18 -3.68
C LYS A 49 -10.67 -11.43 -4.65
N GLN A 50 -10.10 -10.70 -5.61
CA GLN A 50 -10.87 -9.98 -6.62
C GLN A 50 -11.62 -10.94 -7.55
N LEU A 51 -10.97 -12.03 -7.98
CA LEU A 51 -11.60 -13.06 -8.79
C LEU A 51 -12.74 -13.76 -8.03
N GLN A 52 -12.55 -14.07 -6.74
CA GLN A 52 -13.60 -14.62 -5.90
C GLN A 52 -14.80 -13.68 -5.79
N GLY A 53 -14.56 -12.39 -5.52
CA GLY A 53 -15.62 -11.38 -5.46
C GLY A 53 -16.38 -11.25 -6.79
N SER A 54 -15.68 -11.30 -7.92
CA SER A 54 -16.32 -11.25 -9.24
C SER A 54 -17.25 -12.44 -9.47
N ILE A 55 -16.84 -13.66 -9.07
CA ILE A 55 -17.67 -14.87 -9.19
C ILE A 55 -18.91 -14.78 -8.29
N GLU A 56 -18.77 -14.24 -7.07
CA GLU A 56 -19.89 -14.07 -6.15
C GLU A 56 -20.92 -13.06 -6.66
N GLU A 57 -20.48 -11.96 -7.28
CA GLU A 57 -21.37 -10.98 -7.92
C GLU A 57 -22.07 -11.57 -9.14
N ASP A 58 -21.34 -12.23 -10.04
CA ASP A 58 -21.92 -12.92 -11.22
C ASP A 58 -22.94 -14.00 -10.80
N SER A 59 -22.70 -14.67 -9.67
CA SER A 59 -23.62 -15.69 -9.13
C SER A 59 -24.90 -15.07 -8.56
N LYS A 60 -24.81 -13.90 -7.90
CA LYS A 60 -26.00 -13.18 -7.41
C LYS A 60 -26.82 -12.64 -8.57
N ASP A 61 -26.18 -12.04 -9.58
CA ASP A 61 -26.85 -11.56 -10.78
C ASP A 61 -27.55 -12.70 -11.54
N SER A 62 -26.89 -13.87 -11.60
CA SER A 62 -27.47 -15.09 -12.19
C SER A 62 -28.64 -15.65 -11.37
N GLN A 63 -28.58 -15.58 -10.04
CA GLN A 63 -29.67 -15.98 -9.16
C GLN A 63 -30.87 -15.04 -9.31
N GLU A 64 -30.66 -13.72 -9.32
CA GLU A 64 -31.73 -12.73 -9.55
C GLU A 64 -32.37 -12.90 -10.94
N GLN A 65 -31.58 -13.22 -11.95
CA GLN A 65 -32.08 -13.55 -13.29
C GLN A 65 -32.90 -14.85 -13.30
N SER A 66 -32.48 -15.87 -12.56
CA SER A 66 -33.21 -17.13 -12.38
C SER A 66 -34.53 -16.92 -11.64
N ASP A 67 -34.55 -16.13 -10.58
CA ASP A 67 -35.74 -15.79 -9.80
C ASP A 67 -36.75 -14.97 -10.62
N PHE A 68 -36.26 -14.09 -11.50
CA PHE A 68 -37.10 -13.36 -12.46
C PHE A 68 -37.72 -14.29 -13.51
N LEU A 69 -36.95 -15.26 -14.00
CA LEU A 69 -37.43 -16.32 -14.91
C LEU A 69 -38.48 -17.20 -14.25
N GLU A 70 -38.32 -17.53 -12.97
CA GLU A 70 -39.30 -18.28 -12.18
C GLU A 70 -40.60 -17.49 -12.02
N ARG A 71 -40.52 -16.18 -11.73
CA ARG A 71 -41.70 -15.29 -11.65
C ARG A 71 -42.46 -15.20 -12.98
N ILE A 72 -41.75 -15.16 -14.11
CA ILE A 72 -42.38 -15.20 -15.46
C ILE A 72 -43.07 -16.55 -15.71
N LYS A 73 -42.48 -17.64 -15.24
CA LYS A 73 -43.09 -18.97 -15.36
C LYS A 73 -44.34 -19.11 -14.50
N GLU A 74 -44.35 -18.49 -13.32
CA GLU A 74 -45.47 -18.51 -12.37
C GLU A 74 -46.69 -17.74 -12.91
N MET A 75 -46.49 -16.58 -13.56
CA MET A 75 -47.57 -15.87 -14.26
C MET A 75 -48.08 -16.57 -15.52
N SER A 76 -47.31 -17.50 -16.09
CA SER A 76 -47.70 -18.29 -17.27
C SER A 76 -48.54 -19.53 -16.95
N LEU A 77 -48.74 -19.86 -15.66
CA LEU A 77 -49.48 -21.05 -15.21
C LEU A 77 -50.95 -20.80 -14.88
N ASP A 78 -51.59 -19.75 -15.43
CA ASP A 78 -53.06 -19.67 -15.46
C ASP A 78 -53.62 -20.23 -16.79
N PRO A 79 -54.11 -21.49 -16.83
CA PRO A 79 -54.71 -22.10 -18.01
C PRO A 79 -56.15 -21.65 -18.29
N SER A 80 -56.62 -20.50 -17.81
CA SER A 80 -58.01 -20.07 -18.01
C SER A 80 -58.19 -18.57 -18.22
N SER A 81 -57.72 -18.03 -19.35
CA SER A 81 -58.50 -17.05 -20.15
C SER A 81 -57.68 -16.55 -21.34
N PHE A 82 -58.05 -16.98 -22.54
CA PHE A 82 -58.62 -16.09 -23.56
C PHE A 82 -58.96 -16.93 -24.80
N SER A 83 -60.26 -17.00 -25.05
CA SER A 83 -60.85 -17.63 -26.21
C SER A 83 -60.51 -16.85 -27.49
N GLY A 84 -59.94 -17.57 -28.45
CA GLY A 84 -60.50 -17.58 -29.80
C GLY A 84 -59.78 -16.72 -30.83
N VAL A 85 -58.88 -17.33 -31.59
CA VAL A 85 -58.85 -17.14 -33.05
C VAL A 85 -58.57 -18.48 -33.75
N ARG A 86 -59.65 -18.98 -34.35
CA ARG A 86 -59.80 -20.01 -35.38
C ARG A 86 -58.54 -20.34 -36.20
N MET A 87 -57.99 -21.54 -36.02
CA MET A 87 -57.07 -22.16 -36.98
C MET A 87 -57.80 -23.22 -37.81
N ARG A 88 -57.98 -22.91 -39.09
CA ARG A 88 -58.41 -23.87 -40.12
C ARG A 88 -57.15 -24.51 -40.70
N SER A 89 -56.99 -25.80 -40.48
CA SER A 89 -55.90 -26.62 -41.04
C SER A 89 -55.97 -26.70 -42.56
N LYS A 90 -54.84 -26.52 -43.27
CA LYS A 90 -54.46 -27.31 -44.47
C LYS A 90 -52.93 -27.33 -44.67
N ALA A 91 -52.40 -28.54 -44.48
CA ALA A 91 -51.49 -29.28 -45.37
C ALA A 91 -50.18 -28.65 -45.91
N SER A 92 -49.10 -29.40 -45.62
CA SER A 92 -48.17 -30.02 -46.57
C SER A 92 -46.79 -29.38 -46.85
N LEU A 93 -45.81 -30.31 -46.91
CA LEU A 93 -44.48 -30.26 -47.55
C LEU A 93 -43.38 -29.51 -46.76
N GLN A 94 -42.41 -30.24 -46.20
CA GLN A 94 -41.13 -30.61 -46.84
C GLN A 94 -40.32 -29.40 -47.35
N GLY A 95 -39.11 -29.24 -46.82
CA GLY A 95 -38.10 -28.38 -47.43
C GLY A 95 -36.96 -28.03 -46.48
N SER A 96 -35.90 -28.84 -46.53
CA SER A 96 -34.58 -28.52 -45.98
C SER A 96 -34.03 -27.20 -46.53
N GLY A 97 -33.26 -26.49 -45.72
CA GLY A 97 -32.55 -25.28 -46.13
C GLY A 97 -31.38 -24.97 -45.21
N SER A 98 -30.34 -25.82 -45.26
CA SER A 98 -28.98 -25.48 -44.88
C SER A 98 -28.35 -24.66 -46.01
N ALA A 99 -27.58 -23.61 -45.68
CA ALA A 99 -26.35 -23.16 -46.37
C ALA A 99 -26.14 -21.63 -46.39
N HIS A 100 -24.96 -21.22 -45.88
CA HIS A 100 -23.99 -20.29 -46.49
C HIS A 100 -24.43 -18.83 -46.75
N SER A 101 -23.88 -17.84 -46.03
CA SER A 101 -22.57 -17.15 -46.23
C SER A 101 -22.57 -16.08 -47.33
N THR A 102 -21.74 -15.05 -47.09
CA THR A 102 -21.28 -13.95 -47.99
C THR A 102 -22.19 -12.71 -47.99
N ASP A 103 -21.80 -11.56 -47.44
CA ASP A 103 -20.70 -10.61 -47.74
C ASP A 103 -21.18 -9.44 -48.62
N SER A 104 -20.59 -8.26 -48.36
CA SER A 104 -20.52 -7.04 -49.15
C SER A 104 -21.55 -5.90 -48.91
N SER A 105 -21.02 -4.80 -48.37
CA SER A 105 -21.48 -3.40 -48.32
C SER A 105 -21.77 -2.81 -49.73
N PRO A 106 -22.44 -1.63 -49.91
CA PRO A 106 -21.93 -0.28 -49.51
C PRO A 106 -23.01 0.76 -49.11
N SER A 107 -22.55 1.88 -48.50
CA SER A 107 -23.28 3.11 -48.12
C SER A 107 -23.87 3.88 -49.34
N PRO A 108 -24.81 4.86 -49.21
CA PRO A 108 -24.58 6.18 -48.55
C PRO A 108 -25.77 6.84 -47.80
N SER A 109 -25.45 7.87 -47.02
CA SER A 109 -26.26 8.86 -46.24
C SER A 109 -27.20 9.74 -47.11
N PRO A 110 -28.18 10.58 -46.61
CA PRO A 110 -28.00 11.62 -45.56
C PRO A 110 -29.18 11.92 -44.59
N SER A 111 -28.80 12.60 -43.49
CA SER A 111 -29.48 13.37 -42.41
C SER A 111 -30.71 14.24 -42.81
N PRO A 112 -31.55 14.85 -41.91
CA PRO A 112 -31.15 15.52 -40.64
C PRO A 112 -32.14 15.59 -39.41
N SER A 113 -31.54 15.67 -38.21
CA SER A 113 -31.73 16.56 -37.02
C SER A 113 -33.14 17.09 -36.59
N PRO A 114 -33.41 17.56 -35.33
CA PRO A 114 -32.48 17.95 -34.24
C PRO A 114 -32.86 17.57 -32.77
N SER A 115 -31.87 17.75 -31.89
CA SER A 115 -31.73 17.56 -30.43
C SER A 115 -32.68 18.43 -29.55
N PRO A 116 -32.75 18.35 -28.17
CA PRO A 116 -31.60 18.59 -27.26
C PRO A 116 -31.54 17.89 -25.87
N MET A 117 -30.29 17.62 -25.48
CA MET A 117 -29.64 17.79 -24.15
C MET A 117 -30.13 17.04 -22.89
N GLY A 118 -29.27 16.11 -22.46
CA GLY A 118 -29.09 15.66 -21.07
C GLY A 118 -27.70 15.02 -20.95
N SER A 119 -26.70 15.86 -20.71
CA SER A 119 -25.26 15.56 -20.73
C SER A 119 -24.76 14.80 -19.49
N PHE A 120 -24.10 13.66 -19.70
CA PHE A 120 -23.05 13.14 -18.81
C PHE A 120 -21.82 12.81 -19.66
N PRO A 121 -20.62 13.32 -19.32
CA PRO A 121 -19.45 13.09 -20.14
C PRO A 121 -18.92 11.67 -19.87
N ARG A 122 -19.25 10.72 -20.74
CA ARG A 122 -18.37 9.57 -20.97
C ARG A 122 -17.12 10.09 -21.65
N ARG A 123 -16.19 10.65 -20.87
CA ARG A 123 -14.82 10.88 -21.31
C ARG A 123 -14.20 9.49 -21.47
N GLY A 124 -14.03 9.08 -22.72
CA GLY A 124 -13.11 8.01 -23.05
C GLY A 124 -11.74 8.35 -22.47
N VAL A 125 -11.26 7.51 -21.55
CA VAL A 125 -9.85 7.42 -21.24
C VAL A 125 -9.34 6.20 -21.99
N ALA A 126 -9.00 6.44 -23.25
CA ALA A 126 -7.88 5.73 -23.84
C ALA A 126 -6.63 6.24 -23.10
N GLY A 127 -6.21 5.53 -22.06
CA GLY A 127 -5.08 5.96 -21.22
C GLY A 127 -4.73 5.08 -20.02
N GLY A 128 -5.24 3.84 -19.91
CA GLY A 128 -5.07 2.99 -18.71
C GLY A 128 -3.64 2.50 -18.40
N GLY A 129 -2.62 2.95 -19.13
CA GLY A 129 -1.21 2.59 -18.90
C GLY A 129 -0.29 3.74 -18.50
N ARG A 130 -0.70 5.01 -18.67
CA ARG A 130 0.14 6.17 -18.31
C ARG A 130 -0.06 6.63 -16.87
N ASP A 131 -1.28 6.45 -16.34
CA ASP A 131 -1.62 6.92 -15.00
C ASP A 131 -1.04 6.02 -13.90
N SER A 132 -0.90 4.71 -14.17
CA SER A 132 -0.27 3.76 -13.24
C SER A 132 1.24 3.98 -13.11
N ALA A 133 1.92 4.31 -14.22
CA ALA A 133 3.35 4.66 -14.18
C ALA A 133 3.59 6.00 -13.46
N GLY A 134 2.73 7.00 -13.68
CA GLY A 134 2.81 8.28 -12.95
C GLY A 134 2.49 8.15 -11.47
N PHE A 135 1.53 7.29 -11.10
CA PHE A 135 1.19 7.01 -9.71
C PHE A 135 2.33 6.28 -8.97
N LEU A 136 3.00 5.33 -9.64
CA LEU A 136 4.18 4.67 -9.07
C LEU A 136 5.32 5.67 -8.80
N GLU A 137 5.59 6.57 -9.75
CA GLU A 137 6.59 7.64 -9.59
C GLU A 137 6.22 8.60 -8.44
N GLU A 138 4.93 8.89 -8.25
CA GLU A 138 4.43 9.71 -7.14
C GLU A 138 4.63 9.02 -5.78
N LEU A 139 4.36 7.71 -5.68
CA LEU A 139 4.66 6.91 -4.49
C LEU A 139 6.16 6.82 -4.19
N GLU A 140 7.01 6.69 -5.21
CA GLU A 140 8.46 6.70 -5.05
C GLU A 140 8.98 8.05 -4.52
N LYS A 141 8.38 9.15 -4.97
CA LYS A 141 8.65 10.50 -4.44
C LYS A 141 8.17 10.64 -3.00
N GLU A 142 6.96 10.19 -2.70
CA GLU A 142 6.42 10.22 -1.34
C GLU A 142 7.28 9.40 -0.38
N ARG A 143 7.68 8.19 -0.78
CA ARG A 143 8.63 7.36 -0.04
C ARG A 143 9.94 8.11 0.22
N SER A 144 10.49 8.76 -0.80
CA SER A 144 11.76 9.50 -0.67
C SER A 144 11.62 10.68 0.29
N LEU A 145 10.49 11.40 0.26
CA LEU A 145 10.19 12.48 1.19
C LEU A 145 10.03 11.98 2.62
N LEU A 146 9.30 10.88 2.84
CA LEU A 146 9.12 10.28 4.16
C LEU A 146 10.45 9.80 4.75
N MET A 147 11.31 9.15 3.95
CA MET A 147 12.65 8.75 4.39
C MET A 147 13.51 9.97 4.78
N ALA A 148 13.44 11.06 4.02
CA ALA A 148 14.17 12.28 4.33
C ALA A 148 13.67 12.96 5.61
N GLU A 149 12.35 12.97 5.86
CA GLU A 149 11.79 13.51 7.09
C GLU A 149 12.14 12.65 8.30
N LEU A 150 12.14 11.31 8.18
CA LEU A 150 12.61 10.41 9.23
C LEU A 150 14.09 10.65 9.58
N GLU A 151 14.95 10.78 8.57
CA GLU A 151 16.38 11.06 8.81
C GLU A 151 16.58 12.43 9.48
N LYS A 152 15.77 13.42 9.10
CA LYS A 152 15.78 14.75 9.72
C LYS A 152 15.33 14.68 11.18
N GLU A 153 14.23 13.99 11.47
CA GLU A 153 13.73 13.77 12.83
C GLU A 153 14.78 13.05 13.70
N GLU A 154 15.48 12.05 13.15
CA GLU A 154 16.54 11.34 13.87
C GLU A 154 17.71 12.26 14.24
N LYS A 155 18.16 13.10 13.29
CA LYS A 155 19.21 14.11 13.56
C LYS A 155 18.79 15.13 14.61
N GLU A 156 17.52 15.54 14.59
CA GLU A 156 16.97 16.48 15.57
C GLU A 156 16.90 15.84 16.96
N LYS A 157 16.47 14.57 17.05
CA LYS A 157 16.49 13.78 18.28
C LYS A 157 17.90 13.66 18.85
N ASP A 158 18.88 13.33 18.01
CA ASP A 158 20.29 13.24 18.42
C ASP A 158 20.83 14.58 18.90
N TRP A 159 20.42 15.68 18.28
CA TRP A 159 20.77 17.03 18.72
C TRP A 159 20.23 17.34 20.12
N TYR A 160 18.95 17.06 20.39
CA TYR A 160 18.35 17.22 21.72
C TYR A 160 19.04 16.33 22.77
N TYR A 161 19.32 15.06 22.45
CA TYR A 161 20.01 14.17 23.37
C TYR A 161 21.44 14.60 23.65
N ALA A 162 22.17 15.12 22.66
CA ALA A 162 23.51 15.65 22.86
C ALA A 162 23.50 16.85 23.84
N GLN A 163 22.51 17.75 23.73
CA GLN A 163 22.36 18.85 24.67
C GLN A 163 22.05 18.37 26.09
N LEU A 164 21.11 17.44 26.24
CA LEU A 164 20.75 16.86 27.54
C LEU A 164 21.92 16.11 28.18
N GLN A 165 22.70 15.38 27.38
CA GLN A 165 23.90 14.68 27.84
C GLN A 165 24.97 15.68 28.31
N ASN A 166 25.13 16.82 27.62
CA ASN A 166 26.07 17.86 28.03
C ASN A 166 25.67 18.45 29.40
N LEU A 167 24.39 18.77 29.60
CA LEU A 167 23.88 19.25 30.89
C LEU A 167 24.09 18.21 32.00
N THR A 168 23.83 16.94 31.71
CA THR A 168 24.07 15.83 32.66
C THR A 168 25.54 15.78 33.07
N LYS A 169 26.46 15.78 32.10
CA LYS A 169 27.91 15.82 32.36
C LYS A 169 28.32 17.04 33.20
N ARG A 170 27.72 18.21 32.94
CA ARG A 170 27.97 19.43 33.73
C ARG A 170 27.47 19.29 35.17
N ILE A 171 26.29 18.72 35.40
CA ILE A 171 25.75 18.44 36.74
C ILE A 171 26.65 17.44 37.49
N ASP A 172 27.09 16.37 36.83
CA ASP A 172 27.95 15.34 37.41
C ASP A 172 29.35 15.88 37.76
N SER A 173 29.82 16.89 37.02
CA SER A 173 31.11 17.56 37.28
C SER A 173 31.06 18.60 38.41
N LEU A 174 29.87 18.89 38.97
CA LEU A 174 29.76 19.85 40.06
C LEU A 174 30.49 19.35 41.32
N PRO A 175 31.08 20.24 42.13
CA PRO A 175 31.79 19.86 43.34
C PRO A 175 30.92 19.01 44.27
N LEU A 176 31.38 17.79 44.56
CA LEU A 176 30.79 16.91 45.56
C LEU A 176 31.51 17.15 46.89
N THR A 177 31.16 18.26 47.56
CA THR A 177 31.71 18.61 48.88
C THR A 177 30.84 18.01 49.99
N GLU A 178 31.45 17.52 51.07
CA GLU A 178 30.72 17.00 52.24
C GLU A 178 29.85 18.08 52.92
N ASN A 179 30.25 19.35 52.82
CA ASN A 179 29.48 20.49 53.30
C ASN A 179 28.59 21.06 52.19
N PHE A 180 27.36 21.47 52.54
CA PHE A 180 26.45 22.14 51.61
C PHE A 180 27.03 23.47 51.10
N SER A 181 26.98 23.67 49.78
CA SER A 181 27.36 24.92 49.11
C SER A 181 26.16 25.47 48.34
N LEU A 182 25.63 26.62 48.78
CA LEU A 182 24.51 27.30 48.14
C LEU A 182 24.78 27.60 46.67
N GLN A 183 26.00 28.02 46.33
CA GLN A 183 26.40 28.30 44.95
C GLN A 183 26.31 27.06 44.06
N THR A 184 26.78 25.91 44.56
CA THR A 184 26.74 24.64 43.83
C THR A 184 25.30 24.16 43.64
N ASP A 185 24.47 24.29 44.69
CA ASP A 185 23.05 23.93 44.66
C ASP A 185 22.25 24.80 43.67
N MET A 186 22.48 26.12 43.66
CA MET A 186 21.85 27.03 42.70
C MET A 186 22.27 26.71 41.27
N THR A 187 23.55 26.40 41.04
CA THR A 187 24.06 26.01 39.72
C THR A 187 23.42 24.71 39.25
N ARG A 188 23.30 23.71 40.13
CA ARG A 188 22.60 22.45 39.83
C ARG A 188 21.15 22.69 39.42
N ARG A 189 20.38 23.43 40.22
CA ARG A 189 18.97 23.73 39.91
C ARG A 189 18.78 24.46 38.59
N GLN A 190 19.72 25.34 38.23
CA GLN A 190 19.69 26.05 36.95
C GLN A 190 19.89 25.07 35.77
N LEU A 191 20.89 24.18 35.86
CA LEU A 191 21.13 23.17 34.81
C LEU A 191 19.95 22.19 34.68
N GLU A 192 19.33 21.80 35.80
CA GLU A 192 18.12 20.97 35.80
C GLU A 192 16.92 21.68 35.18
N TYR A 193 16.80 22.99 35.39
CA TYR A 193 15.78 23.81 34.74
C TYR A 193 15.98 23.85 33.22
N GLU A 194 17.20 24.10 32.77
CA GLU A 194 17.54 24.06 31.33
C GLU A 194 17.24 22.68 30.73
N ALA A 195 17.60 21.60 31.41
CA ALA A 195 17.30 20.24 30.95
C ALA A 195 15.78 19.98 30.85
N ARG A 196 14.97 20.54 31.76
CA ARG A 196 13.50 20.47 31.68
C ARG A 196 12.96 21.28 30.50
N GLN A 197 13.50 22.46 30.23
CA GLN A 197 13.10 23.26 29.07
C GLN A 197 13.42 22.55 27.75
N ILE A 198 14.59 21.94 27.65
CA ILE A 198 14.98 21.17 26.46
C ILE A 198 14.06 19.97 26.27
N ARG A 199 13.72 19.23 27.33
CA ARG A 199 12.76 18.12 27.25
C ARG A 199 11.37 18.59 26.79
N ALA A 200 10.89 19.72 27.31
CA ALA A 200 9.60 20.28 26.90
C ALA A 200 9.61 20.73 25.43
N ALA A 201 10.68 21.38 24.97
CA ALA A 201 10.83 21.78 23.57
C ALA A 201 10.93 20.56 22.64
N MET A 202 11.66 19.52 23.06
CA MET A 202 11.75 18.25 22.33
C MET A 202 10.37 17.59 22.21
N GLU A 203 9.58 17.57 23.27
CA GLU A 203 8.21 17.03 23.27
C GLU A 203 7.25 17.84 22.38
N GLU A 204 7.42 19.17 22.32
CA GLU A 204 6.64 20.04 21.43
C GLU A 204 6.97 19.83 19.95
N GLN A 205 8.25 19.64 19.61
CA GLN A 205 8.67 19.44 18.21
C GLN A 205 8.49 17.99 17.73
N LEU A 206 8.88 17.02 18.55
CA LEU A 206 8.95 15.60 18.18
C LEU A 206 7.78 14.77 18.73
N GLY A 207 6.88 15.38 19.50
CA GLY A 207 5.78 14.67 20.17
C GLY A 207 6.24 13.96 21.45
N THR A 208 5.28 13.33 22.14
CA THR A 208 5.60 12.62 23.39
C THR A 208 6.49 11.41 23.13
N CYS A 209 7.22 10.96 24.14
CA CYS A 209 8.07 9.76 24.01
C CYS A 209 7.26 8.53 23.57
N GLN A 210 6.00 8.41 24.02
CA GLN A 210 5.11 7.33 23.58
C GLN A 210 4.71 7.46 22.11
N ASP A 211 4.52 8.67 21.60
CA ASP A 211 4.14 8.90 20.21
C ASP A 211 5.31 8.65 19.26
N MET A 212 6.53 9.00 19.69
CA MET A 212 7.76 8.64 18.99
C MET A 212 7.94 7.11 18.93
N GLU A 213 7.75 6.40 20.05
CA GLU A 213 7.84 4.93 20.10
C GLU A 213 6.82 4.24 19.20
N LYS A 214 5.58 4.76 19.14
CA LYS A 214 4.54 4.22 18.25
C LYS A 214 4.86 4.45 16.78
N ARG A 215 5.38 5.64 16.41
CA ARG A 215 5.79 5.92 15.02
C ARG A 215 6.95 5.04 14.58
N ALA A 216 7.94 4.83 15.45
CA ALA A 216 9.07 3.95 15.16
C ALA A 216 8.69 2.46 15.01
N GLN A 217 7.54 2.02 15.55
CA GLN A 217 7.04 0.65 15.38
C GLN A 217 6.19 0.45 14.11
N VAL A 218 5.73 1.53 13.50
CA VAL A 218 4.84 1.51 12.32
C VAL A 218 5.62 1.77 11.02
N GLY A 219 6.81 2.36 11.10
CA GLY A 219 7.75 2.52 9.98
C GLY A 219 8.69 1.34 9.82
#